data_AF-A0A1H8MHX5-F1
#
_entry.id   AF-A0A1H8MHX5-F1
#
_cell.length_a   1.000
_cell.length_b   1.000
_cell.length_c   1.000
_cell.angle_alpha   90.00
_cell.angle_beta   90.00
_cell.angle_gamma   90.00
#
_symmetry.space_group_name_H-M   'P 1'
#
loop_
_entity.id
_entity.type
_entity.pdbx_description
1 polymer ?
#
loop_
_entity_poly.entity_id
_entity_poly.type
_entity_poly.pdbx_seq_one_letter_code
_entity_poly.pdbx_strand_id
1 'polypeptide(L)' 'MNIVLWDRPIRAGGTLIFGPLAAKEFMTASWPEAKDRNFDKAVAAILAAIRGRGSPDLARERFEKALLSAELV' A
#
# COMPACT_ATOMS: atom_id res chain seq x y z
N MET A 1 10.49 -16.21 -3.80
CA MET A 1 9.80 -14.92 -3.55
C MET A 1 9.80 -14.71 -2.05
N ASN A 2 10.54 -13.74 -1.50
CA ASN A 2 10.53 -13.51 -0.05
C ASN A 2 9.29 -12.68 0.28
N ILE A 3 8.37 -13.22 1.09
CA ILE A 3 7.15 -12.52 1.42
C ILE A 3 7.50 -11.49 2.50
N VAL A 4 7.56 -10.21 2.09
CA VAL A 4 7.78 -9.11 3.02
C VAL A 4 6.43 -8.79 3.68
N LEU A 5 6.37 -8.93 4.99
CA LEU A 5 5.21 -8.56 5.81
C LEU A 5 5.51 -7.28 6.58
N TRP A 6 4.48 -6.48 6.82
CA TRP A 6 4.56 -5.36 7.74
C TRP A 6 4.37 -5.84 9.17
N ASP A 7 5.09 -5.21 10.10
CA ASP A 7 4.99 -5.49 11.54
C ASP A 7 3.56 -5.28 12.08
N ARG A 8 2.86 -4.26 11.56
CA ARG A 8 1.42 -4.10 11.81
C ARG A 8 0.66 -3.99 10.49
N PRO A 9 -0.43 -4.74 10.33
CA PRO A 9 -1.27 -4.65 9.15
C PRO A 9 -2.00 -3.31 9.09
N ILE A 10 -2.30 -2.88 7.87
CA ILE A 10 -3.12 -1.68 7.61
C ILE A 10 -4.55 -2.12 7.31
N ARG A 11 -5.54 -1.42 7.89
CA ARG A 11 -6.95 -1.62 7.54
C ARG A 11 -7.29 -0.73 6.35
N ALA A 12 -7.79 -1.33 5.28
CA ALA A 12 -8.17 -0.66 4.04
C ALA A 12 -9.53 -1.19 3.57
N GLY A 13 -10.54 -0.33 3.49
CA GLY A 13 -11.88 -0.71 3.01
C GLY A 13 -12.48 -1.92 3.75
N GLY A 14 -12.23 -2.03 5.06
CA GLY A 14 -12.68 -3.17 5.88
C GLY A 14 -11.80 -4.43 5.82
N THR A 15 -10.77 -4.46 4.97
CA THR A 15 -9.82 -5.59 4.84
C THR A 15 -8.50 -5.29 5.54
N LEU A 16 -7.85 -6.32 6.11
CA LEU A 16 -6.50 -6.20 6.68
C LEU A 16 -5.44 -6.53 5.64
N ILE A 17 -4.52 -5.58 5.42
CA ILE A 17 -3.42 -5.66 4.47
C ILE A 17 -2.12 -5.89 5.24
N PHE A 18 -1.53 -7.06 5.07
CA PHE A 18 -0.38 -7.53 5.86
C PHE A 18 0.99 -7.19 5.25
N GLY A 19 1.04 -6.57 4.07
CA GLY A 19 2.30 -6.24 3.42
C GLY A 19 2.14 -5.60 2.05
N PRO A 20 3.26 -5.20 1.41
CA PRO A 20 3.25 -4.46 0.16
C PRO A 20 2.68 -5.27 -1.02
N LEU A 21 2.80 -6.60 -1.04
CA LEU A 21 2.19 -7.42 -2.09
C LEU A 21 0.65 -7.34 -2.02
N ALA A 22 0.08 -7.59 -0.84
CA ALA A 22 -1.36 -7.47 -0.60
C ALA A 22 -1.85 -6.03 -0.83
N ALA A 23 -1.04 -5.03 -0.48
CA ALA A 23 -1.35 -3.62 -0.76
C ALA A 23 -1.46 -3.35 -2.26
N LYS A 24 -0.52 -3.87 -3.08
CA LYS A 24 -0.58 -3.75 -4.54
C LYS A 24 -1.85 -4.38 -5.12
N GLU A 25 -2.24 -5.55 -4.62
CA GLU A 25 -3.47 -6.24 -5.06
C GLU A 25 -4.70 -5.40 -4.72
N PHE A 26 -4.79 -4.90 -3.48
CA PHE A 26 -5.88 -4.00 -3.05
C PHE A 26 -5.95 -2.73 -3.89
N MET A 27 -4.81 -2.07 -4.16
CA MET A 27 -4.75 -0.88 -5.01
C MET A 27 -5.18 -1.13 -6.45
N THR A 28 -5.09 -2.37 -6.92
CA THR A 28 -5.50 -2.74 -8.28
C THR A 28 -6.98 -3.12 -8.32
N ALA A 29 -7.50 -3.77 -7.29
CA ALA A 29 -8.84 -4.35 -7.29
C ALA A 29 -9.93 -3.47 -6.64
N SER A 30 -9.56 -2.65 -5.64
CA SER A 30 -10.53 -1.99 -4.75
C SER A 30 -10.30 -0.48 -4.60
N TRP A 31 -9.39 0.11 -5.36
CA TRP A 31 -9.15 1.55 -5.30
C TRP A 31 -10.20 2.33 -6.14
N PRO A 32 -10.70 3.48 -5.65
CA PRO A 32 -11.58 4.34 -6.43
C PRO A 32 -10.93 4.85 -7.73
N GLU A 33 -11.74 5.23 -8.71
CA GLU A 33 -11.23 5.77 -9.99
C GLU A 33 -10.42 7.07 -9.82
N ALA A 34 -10.74 7.85 -8.78
CA ALA A 34 -9.97 9.03 -8.40
C ALA A 34 -8.62 8.61 -7.81
N LYS A 35 -7.54 8.86 -8.57
CA LYS A 35 -6.15 8.60 -8.17
C LYS A 35 -5.42 9.92 -8.01
N ASP A 36 -5.14 10.28 -6.77
CA ASP A 36 -4.39 11.49 -6.42
C ASP A 36 -2.88 11.22 -6.32
N ARG A 37 -2.09 12.29 -6.15
CA ARG A 37 -0.62 12.19 -6.04
C ARG A 37 -0.15 11.26 -4.92
N ASN A 38 -0.98 11.00 -3.92
CA ASN A 38 -0.66 10.07 -2.83
C ASN A 38 -0.76 8.61 -3.29
N PHE A 39 -1.71 8.28 -4.16
CA PHE A 39 -1.78 6.97 -4.81
C PHE A 39 -0.50 6.65 -5.58
N ASP A 40 -0.05 7.56 -6.44
CA ASP A 40 1.14 7.37 -7.27
C ASP A 40 2.40 7.13 -6.41
N LYS A 41 2.55 7.93 -5.35
CA LYS A 41 3.64 7.78 -4.37
C LYS A 41 3.58 6.44 -3.62
N ALA A 42 2.39 5.99 -3.26
CA ALA A 42 2.20 4.71 -2.58
C ALA A 42 2.53 3.53 -3.50
N VAL A 43 2.05 3.53 -4.74
CA VAL A 43 2.36 2.50 -5.73
C VAL A 43 3.88 2.41 -5.97
N ALA A 44 4.54 3.55 -6.16
CA ALA A 44 5.99 3.58 -6.36
C ALA A 44 6.75 2.97 -5.16
N ALA A 45 6.38 3.34 -3.93
CA ALA A 45 7.01 2.83 -2.72
C ALA A 45 6.74 1.32 -2.51
N ILE A 46 5.51 0.86 -2.76
CA ILE A 46 5.12 -0.55 -2.68
C ILE A 46 5.93 -1.38 -3.70
N LEU A 47 6.03 -0.93 -4.94
CA LEU A 47 6.80 -1.63 -5.97
C LEU A 47 8.29 -1.67 -5.63
N ALA A 48 8.85 -0.61 -5.06
CA ALA A 48 10.23 -0.58 -4.59
C ALA A 48 10.46 -1.61 -3.45
N ALA A 49 9.54 -1.69 -2.50
CA ALA A 49 9.60 -2.66 -1.40
C ALA A 49 9.47 -4.11 -1.88
N ILE A 50 8.55 -4.41 -2.80
CA ILE A 50 8.41 -5.75 -3.41
C ILE A 50 9.71 -6.18 -4.11
N ARG A 51 10.40 -5.23 -4.76
CA ARG A 51 11.68 -5.47 -5.44
C ARG A 51 12.89 -5.53 -4.49
N GLY A 52 12.69 -5.35 -3.19
CA GLY A 52 13.76 -5.27 -2.19
C GLY A 52 14.68 -4.06 -2.36
N ARG A 53 14.26 -3.05 -3.12
CA ARG A 53 15.01 -1.80 -3.38
C ARG A 53 14.52 -0.61 -2.54
N GLY A 54 13.50 -0.82 -1.71
CA GLY A 54 12.89 0.19 -0.86
C GLY A 54 12.48 -0.40 0.48
N SER A 55 12.29 0.48 1.48
CA SER A 55 11.93 0.06 2.82
C SER A 55 10.45 -0.34 2.90
N PRO A 56 10.12 -1.51 3.48
CA PRO A 56 8.74 -1.90 3.69
C PRO A 56 7.98 -0.90 4.58
N ASP A 57 8.62 -0.31 5.57
CA ASP A 57 8.05 0.73 6.43
C ASP A 57 7.67 2.00 5.64
N LEU A 58 8.53 2.43 4.71
CA LEU A 58 8.23 3.56 3.84
C LEU A 58 7.03 3.26 2.93
N ALA A 59 6.97 2.04 2.38
CA ALA A 59 5.81 1.61 1.59
C ALA A 59 4.52 1.62 2.41
N ARG A 60 4.60 1.18 3.68
CA ARG A 60 3.49 1.21 4.62
C ARG A 60 2.98 2.62 4.87
N GLU A 61 3.86 3.54 5.26
CA GLU A 61 3.49 4.94 5.56
C GLU A 61 2.87 5.65 4.34
N ARG A 62 3.40 5.39 3.14
CA ARG A 62 2.87 5.98 1.91
C ARG A 62 1.50 5.41 1.57
N PHE A 63 1.32 4.10 1.74
CA PHE A 63 0.03 3.43 1.53
C PHE A 63 -1.04 3.96 2.49
N GLU A 64 -0.71 4.10 3.78
CA GLU A 64 -1.63 4.66 4.77
C GLU A 64 -2.08 6.09 4.42
N LYS A 65 -1.14 6.94 3.99
CA LYS A 65 -1.47 8.30 3.52
C LYS A 65 -2.35 8.30 2.29
N ALA A 66 -2.14 7.38 1.36
CA ALA A 66 -2.99 7.24 0.19
C ALA A 66 -4.41 6.81 0.57
N LEU A 67 -4.55 5.87 1.52
CA LEU A 67 -5.86 5.43 2.01
C LEU A 67 -6.61 6.59 2.70
N LEU A 68 -5.90 7.38 3.51
CA LEU A 68 -6.47 8.58 4.14
C LEU A 68 -6.98 9.60 3.12
N SER A 69 -6.22 9.83 2.03
CA SER A 69 -6.66 10.72 0.95
C SER A 69 -7.84 10.17 0.15
N ALA A 70 -7.95 8.85 0.02
CA ALA A 70 -9.04 8.19 -0.69
C ALA A 70 -10.25 7.87 0.21
N GLU A 71 -10.24 8.28 1.48
CA GLU A 71 -11.30 7.97 2.47
C GLU A 71 -11.58 6.46 2.63
N LEU A 72 -10.52 5.64 2.55
CA LEU A 72 -10.58 4.18 2.61
C LEU A 72 -10.19 3.59 3.99
N VAL A 73 -10.11 4.41 5.03
CA VAL A 73 -9.65 4.06 6.40
C VAL A 73 -10.79 4.09 7.40
#